data_AF-A0A5E8C7S7-F1
#
_entry.id   AF-A0A5E8C7S7-F1
#
_cell.length_a   1.000
_cell.length_b   1.000
_cell.length_c   1.000
_cell.angle_alpha   90.00
_cell.angle_beta   90.00
_cell.angle_gamma   90.00
#
_symmetry.space_group_name_H-M   'P 1'
#
loop_
_entity.id
_entity.type
_entity.pdbx_description
1 polymer ?
#
loop_
_entity_poly.entity_id
_entity_poly.type
_entity_poly.pdbx_seq_one_letter_code
_entity_poly.pdbx_strand_id
1 'polypeptide(L)'
;MLNSTKSIQKLSDRNYEVKKFEDDEITLTPHTNTQKSLNHQLIDSETSTISSSSSSSFSCSSTYISENSSLRENSKLKNNISKPITIPSHIRFGSFIHKNEIPRKVFHSSIGFLTLWLYAVGIQFSQVTPILMAILVIVLSSDLIRFRWPAFNEIYISVLGPLMRQKEINSYNGVIFYLIGLIFVFSFFPKDVSLISLLLLSWADTAASTFGRAYGHLTPKIGNGKSLAGSLAAFATGVISAVLLYKYFIPKYNYNNLPGDIFWTPETSFIPFSLLVLICGLIGAISEAIDIYEIDDNLTIPALSAIILYFILYFSQKK
;
A
#
# COMPACT_ATOMS: atom_id res chain seq x y z
N MET A 1 -17.90 59.11 18.94
CA MET A 1 -18.76 58.07 19.55
C MET A 1 -19.25 57.13 18.45
N LEU A 2 -19.62 55.89 18.81
CA LEU A 2 -19.85 54.78 17.88
C LEU A 2 -21.08 54.96 16.97
N ASN A 3 -21.04 54.33 15.78
CA ASN A 3 -21.99 53.30 15.31
C ASN A 3 -21.57 52.88 13.88
N SER A 4 -20.79 51.80 13.73
CA SER A 4 -21.22 50.39 13.76
C SER A 4 -22.07 49.96 12.55
N THR A 5 -21.38 49.29 11.61
CA THR A 5 -21.84 48.09 10.88
C THR A 5 -23.14 48.17 10.08
N LYS A 6 -23.02 48.54 8.79
CA LYS A 6 -24.03 48.24 7.77
C LYS A 6 -23.69 46.94 7.00
N SER A 7 -24.75 46.27 6.56
CA SER A 7 -24.79 45.36 5.39
C SER A 7 -23.95 44.08 5.38
N ILE A 8 -24.31 43.10 6.23
CA ILE A 8 -24.29 41.66 5.85
C ILE A 8 -25.63 41.03 6.23
N GLN A 9 -26.65 41.22 5.39
CA GLN A 9 -27.87 40.40 5.41
C GLN A 9 -28.62 40.56 4.09
N LYS A 10 -28.34 39.68 3.13
CA LYS A 10 -29.15 39.49 1.92
C LYS A 10 -29.02 38.05 1.46
N LEU A 11 -30.15 37.46 1.05
CA LEU A 11 -30.24 36.21 0.28
C LEU A 11 -29.91 34.91 1.05
N SER A 12 -30.66 34.68 2.12
CA SER A 12 -31.11 33.32 2.46
C SER A 12 -32.24 32.95 1.51
N ASP A 13 -31.97 32.13 0.48
CA ASP A 13 -33.00 31.41 -0.30
C ASP A 13 -32.36 30.31 -1.17
N ARG A 14 -32.49 29.04 -0.74
CA ARG A 14 -32.92 27.90 -1.58
C ARG A 14 -32.96 26.57 -0.80
N ASN A 15 -34.18 26.16 -0.49
CA ASN A 15 -34.74 24.80 -0.53
C ASN A 15 -33.83 23.59 -0.27
N TYR A 16 -34.09 22.91 0.84
CA TYR A 16 -33.95 21.45 0.94
C TYR A 16 -35.31 20.84 1.30
N GLU A 17 -35.78 19.89 0.51
CA GLU A 17 -37.05 19.20 0.75
C GLU A 17 -36.93 18.24 1.94
N VAL A 18 -37.89 18.32 2.87
CA VAL A 18 -38.08 17.32 3.93
C VAL A 18 -39.13 16.31 3.44
N LYS A 19 -38.68 15.11 3.03
CA LYS A 19 -39.59 13.97 2.86
C LYS A 19 -39.77 13.25 4.20
N LYS A 20 -40.96 13.38 4.78
CA LYS A 20 -41.49 12.39 5.73
C LYS A 20 -41.67 11.04 5.00
N PHE A 21 -41.41 9.95 5.70
CA PHE A 21 -42.04 8.66 5.48
C PHE A 21 -42.35 8.04 6.85
N GLU A 22 -43.34 7.15 6.85
CA GLU A 22 -44.16 6.81 8.02
C GLU A 22 -43.49 5.90 9.07
N ASP A 23 -44.14 5.89 10.24
CA ASP A 23 -43.87 5.00 11.36
C ASP A 23 -44.17 3.54 10.99
N ASP A 24 -43.34 2.61 11.47
CA ASP A 24 -43.74 1.20 11.61
C ASP A 24 -43.13 0.62 12.89
N GLU A 25 -44.00 0.02 13.71
CA GLU A 25 -43.75 -0.37 15.09
C GLU A 25 -43.32 -1.84 15.17
N ILE A 26 -42.07 -2.14 15.55
CA ILE A 26 -41.60 -3.52 15.77
C ILE A 26 -41.00 -3.70 17.16
N THR A 27 -41.75 -4.44 17.97
CA THR A 27 -41.46 -4.87 19.34
C THR A 27 -40.13 -5.61 19.50
N LEU A 28 -39.28 -5.14 20.40
CA LEU A 28 -38.09 -5.87 20.86
C LEU A 28 -38.44 -6.84 21.99
N THR A 29 -38.25 -8.14 21.77
CA THR A 29 -38.25 -9.16 22.84
C THR A 29 -36.81 -9.59 23.18
N PRO A 30 -36.45 -9.77 24.46
CA PRO A 30 -35.11 -10.13 24.85
C PRO A 30 -34.90 -11.65 24.83
N HIS A 31 -34.03 -12.15 23.96
CA HIS A 31 -33.57 -13.54 24.03
C HIS A 31 -32.40 -13.69 25.01
N THR A 32 -32.69 -14.25 26.18
CA THR A 32 -31.70 -14.78 27.12
C THR A 32 -30.99 -16.00 26.52
N ASN A 33 -29.66 -16.04 26.56
CA ASN A 33 -28.91 -17.28 26.34
C ASN A 33 -27.80 -17.46 27.39
N THR A 34 -28.22 -18.14 28.46
CA THR A 34 -27.49 -18.98 29.42
C THR A 34 -26.01 -19.23 29.13
N GLN A 35 -25.14 -18.79 30.06
CA GLN A 35 -23.78 -19.33 30.18
C GLN A 35 -23.86 -20.81 30.57
N LYS A 36 -23.17 -21.68 29.83
CA LYS A 36 -23.02 -23.09 30.20
C LYS A 36 -21.62 -23.33 30.78
N SER A 37 -21.53 -23.31 32.10
CA SER A 37 -20.37 -23.84 32.82
C SER A 37 -20.31 -25.36 32.65
N LEU A 38 -19.09 -25.90 32.61
CA LEU A 38 -18.84 -27.33 32.72
C LEU A 38 -17.64 -27.53 33.63
N ASN A 39 -17.91 -28.08 34.81
CA ASN A 39 -16.90 -28.40 35.80
C ASN A 39 -15.95 -29.49 35.27
N HIS A 40 -14.69 -29.44 35.66
CA HIS A 40 -14.03 -30.66 36.11
C HIS A 40 -13.74 -30.52 37.60
N GLN A 41 -14.00 -31.58 38.34
CA GLN A 41 -14.00 -31.63 39.80
C GLN A 41 -13.02 -32.72 40.26
N LEU A 42 -12.84 -32.82 41.59
CA LEU A 42 -12.25 -33.93 42.37
C LEU A 42 -10.70 -33.82 42.55
N ILE A 43 -10.21 -33.59 43.80
CA ILE A 43 -9.90 -34.57 44.90
C ILE A 43 -8.37 -34.86 44.89
N ASP A 44 -7.59 -34.92 45.97
CA ASP A 44 -7.76 -34.86 47.44
C ASP A 44 -6.52 -34.12 48.03
N SER A 45 -6.60 -33.29 49.09
CA SER A 45 -6.59 -33.59 50.54
C SER A 45 -5.28 -34.17 51.11
N GLU A 46 -4.68 -33.45 52.09
CA GLU A 46 -3.57 -33.74 53.04
C GLU A 46 -2.76 -32.44 53.26
N THR A 47 -2.24 -32.02 54.43
CA THR A 47 -2.32 -32.51 55.83
C THR A 47 -2.14 -31.32 56.80
N SER A 48 -2.67 -31.41 58.01
CA SER A 48 -2.71 -30.36 59.05
C SER A 48 -1.55 -30.37 60.06
N THR A 49 -1.03 -29.18 60.42
CA THR A 49 -0.37 -28.84 61.71
C THR A 49 -0.56 -27.33 61.95
N ILE A 50 -1.40 -26.86 62.88
CA ILE A 50 -1.29 -26.82 64.35
C ILE A 50 -0.12 -25.94 64.87
N SER A 51 -0.48 -24.69 65.24
CA SER A 51 -0.09 -23.84 66.39
C SER A 51 1.40 -23.76 66.87
N SER A 52 1.90 -22.73 67.56
CA SER A 52 1.29 -21.73 68.47
C SER A 52 2.30 -20.60 68.82
N SER A 53 1.82 -19.42 69.29
CA SER A 53 2.54 -18.43 70.14
C SER A 53 3.84 -17.78 69.55
N SER A 54 4.44 -16.67 70.00
CA SER A 54 4.09 -15.48 70.81
C SER A 54 5.36 -14.57 70.85
N SER A 55 5.35 -13.24 71.03
CA SER A 55 4.33 -12.18 70.90
C SER A 55 5.01 -10.83 71.19
N SER A 56 4.81 -9.77 70.38
CA SER A 56 5.26 -8.41 70.77
C SER A 56 4.38 -7.30 70.21
N SER A 57 3.95 -6.42 71.11
CA SER A 57 3.07 -5.28 70.87
C SER A 57 3.84 -4.03 70.45
N PHE A 58 3.30 -3.29 69.49
CA PHE A 58 3.49 -1.84 69.44
C PHE A 58 2.15 -1.16 69.15
N SER A 59 1.78 -0.21 70.01
CA SER A 59 0.60 0.64 69.85
C SER A 59 1.01 1.96 69.18
N CYS A 60 0.12 2.58 68.40
CA CYS A 60 -0.67 3.73 68.86
C CYS A 60 -1.51 4.36 67.73
N SER A 61 -2.65 4.94 68.13
CA SER A 61 -3.41 6.02 67.47
C SER A 61 -3.87 5.88 66.01
N SER A 62 -5.18 5.68 65.88
CA SER A 62 -5.97 6.09 64.73
C SER A 62 -5.94 7.61 64.50
N THR A 63 -5.72 8.03 63.25
CA THR A 63 -6.06 9.38 62.78
C THR A 63 -6.82 9.26 61.47
N TYR A 64 -8.08 9.69 61.46
CA TYR A 64 -8.86 9.81 60.22
C TYR A 64 -8.31 10.96 59.38
N ILE A 65 -7.74 10.65 58.21
CA ILE A 65 -7.48 11.65 57.15
C ILE A 65 -8.18 11.19 55.88
N SER A 66 -8.94 12.10 55.29
CA SER A 66 -9.81 11.87 54.14
C SER A 66 -9.02 11.70 52.84
N GLU A 67 -8.92 10.46 52.33
CA GLU A 67 -8.57 10.21 50.93
C GLU A 67 -9.73 10.60 50.02
N ASN A 68 -9.71 11.81 49.44
CA ASN A 68 -10.65 12.19 48.38
C ASN A 68 -10.17 13.30 47.41
N SER A 69 -8.85 13.49 47.28
CA SER A 69 -8.24 14.48 46.38
C SER A 69 -7.44 13.87 45.20
N SER A 70 -6.91 12.65 45.34
CA SER A 70 -5.99 12.03 44.36
C SER A 70 -6.67 11.43 43.10
N LEU A 71 -7.98 11.20 43.12
CA LEU A 71 -8.72 10.64 41.98
C LEU A 71 -9.09 11.67 40.89
N ARG A 72 -8.97 12.98 41.17
CA ARG A 72 -9.41 14.04 40.25
C ARG A 72 -8.28 14.68 39.41
N GLU A 73 -7.02 14.40 39.73
CA GLU A 73 -5.86 14.81 38.90
C GLU A 73 -5.44 13.71 37.92
N ASN A 74 -5.53 12.44 38.32
CA ASN A 74 -5.22 11.30 37.45
C ASN A 74 -6.12 11.20 36.20
N SER A 75 -7.33 11.78 36.24
CA SER A 75 -8.23 11.88 35.07
C SER A 75 -7.87 13.04 34.13
N LYS A 76 -7.11 14.06 34.59
CA LYS A 76 -6.60 15.13 33.74
C LYS A 76 -5.31 14.74 33.01
N LEU A 77 -4.42 13.97 33.66
CA LEU A 77 -3.19 13.50 33.01
C LEU A 77 -3.43 12.43 31.92
N LYS A 78 -4.41 11.54 32.10
CA LYS A 78 -4.71 10.48 31.11
C LYS A 78 -5.27 10.97 29.78
N ASN A 79 -5.83 12.18 29.71
CA ASN A 79 -6.38 12.73 28.45
C ASN A 79 -5.32 13.33 27.52
N ASN A 80 -4.03 13.32 27.90
CA ASN A 80 -2.92 13.70 27.03
C ASN A 80 -2.23 12.50 26.35
N ILE A 81 -2.82 11.29 26.43
CA ILE A 81 -2.33 10.12 25.71
C ILE A 81 -2.63 10.30 24.22
N SER A 82 -1.60 10.69 23.47
CA SER A 82 -1.50 10.63 22.01
C SER A 82 -2.77 11.00 21.24
N LYS A 83 -2.93 12.29 20.92
CA LYS A 83 -3.59 12.62 19.65
C LYS A 83 -2.87 11.82 18.55
N PRO A 84 -3.57 11.03 17.73
CA PRO A 84 -2.93 10.40 16.59
C PRO A 84 -2.30 11.50 15.74
N ILE A 85 -1.11 11.25 15.19
CA ILE A 85 -0.44 12.18 14.28
C ILE A 85 -1.27 12.23 12.99
N THR A 86 -2.29 13.08 12.99
CA THR A 86 -3.12 13.35 11.82
C THR A 86 -2.29 14.15 10.85
N ILE A 87 -1.73 13.45 9.86
CA ILE A 87 -0.96 14.04 8.77
C ILE A 87 -1.74 15.25 8.21
N PRO A 88 -1.11 16.42 8.02
CA PRO A 88 -1.76 17.58 7.40
C PRO A 88 -2.36 17.30 6.01
N SER A 89 -1.94 16.21 5.35
CA SER A 89 -2.52 15.72 4.08
C SER A 89 -4.03 15.43 4.17
N HIS A 90 -4.53 14.98 5.33
CA HIS A 90 -5.96 14.70 5.55
C HIS A 90 -6.86 15.95 5.51
N ILE A 91 -6.27 17.14 5.66
CA ILE A 91 -6.97 18.43 5.57
C ILE A 91 -6.92 18.96 4.13
N ARG A 92 -5.88 18.61 3.36
CA ARG A 92 -5.64 19.15 2.02
C ARG A 92 -6.17 18.28 0.88
N PHE A 93 -6.32 16.98 1.09
CA PHE A 93 -6.87 16.03 0.13
C PHE A 93 -8.07 15.29 0.72
N GLY A 94 -9.17 15.22 -0.03
CA GLY A 94 -10.40 14.58 0.43
C GLY A 94 -10.19 13.12 0.83
N SER A 95 -10.92 12.66 1.85
CA SER A 95 -10.79 11.31 2.43
C SER A 95 -10.85 10.17 1.39
N PHE A 96 -11.61 10.34 0.31
CA PHE A 96 -11.67 9.42 -0.82
C PHE A 96 -10.34 9.29 -1.60
N ILE A 97 -9.64 10.41 -1.83
CA ILE A 97 -8.36 10.46 -2.56
C ILE A 97 -7.29 9.71 -1.77
N HIS A 98 -7.23 9.96 -0.46
CA HIS A 98 -6.27 9.29 0.44
C HIS A 98 -6.63 7.81 0.67
N LYS A 99 -7.92 7.47 0.83
CA LYS A 99 -8.40 6.09 0.99
C LYS A 99 -8.04 5.22 -0.21
N ASN A 100 -8.05 5.78 -1.42
CA ASN A 100 -7.81 5.06 -2.68
C ASN A 100 -6.38 5.15 -3.21
N GLU A 101 -5.47 5.83 -2.51
CA GLU A 101 -4.06 6.05 -2.91
C GLU A 101 -3.92 6.68 -4.31
N ILE A 102 -4.85 7.57 -4.70
CA ILE A 102 -4.95 8.07 -6.08
C ILE A 102 -3.67 8.78 -6.56
N PRO A 103 -3.02 9.69 -5.80
CA PRO A 103 -1.82 10.37 -6.30
C PRO A 103 -0.65 9.41 -6.51
N ARG A 104 -0.44 8.46 -5.59
CA ARG A 104 0.53 7.35 -5.73
C ARG A 104 0.27 6.57 -7.01
N LYS A 105 -0.97 6.16 -7.27
CA LYS A 105 -1.37 5.40 -8.46
C LYS A 105 -1.21 6.16 -9.78
N VAL A 106 -1.56 7.45 -9.80
CA VAL A 106 -1.34 8.31 -10.98
C VAL A 106 0.14 8.45 -11.29
N PHE A 107 0.97 8.70 -10.27
CA PHE A 107 2.43 8.73 -10.43
C PHE A 107 2.95 7.36 -10.93
N HIS A 108 2.56 6.26 -10.29
CA HIS A 108 2.97 4.91 -10.64
C HIS A 108 2.63 4.55 -12.09
N SER A 109 1.39 4.85 -12.54
CA SER A 109 0.93 4.63 -13.91
C SER A 109 1.56 5.55 -14.95
N SER A 110 1.92 6.78 -14.58
CA SER A 110 2.55 7.75 -15.49
C SER A 110 3.93 7.31 -15.97
N ILE A 111 4.66 6.52 -15.16
CA ILE A 111 6.02 6.08 -15.48
C ILE A 111 6.01 5.07 -16.65
N GLY A 112 4.96 4.26 -16.81
CA GLY A 112 4.76 3.43 -18.01
C GLY A 112 4.66 4.27 -19.29
N PHE A 113 3.86 5.35 -19.27
CA PHE A 113 3.76 6.28 -20.41
C PHE A 113 5.07 7.02 -20.67
N LEU A 114 5.75 7.50 -19.62
CA LEU A 114 7.04 8.16 -19.71
C LEU A 114 8.10 7.23 -20.33
N THR A 115 8.14 5.97 -19.93
CA THR A 115 9.08 4.97 -20.45
C THR A 115 8.85 4.68 -21.92
N LEU A 116 7.59 4.51 -22.33
CA LEU A 116 7.22 4.32 -23.74
C LEU A 116 7.55 5.56 -24.60
N TRP A 117 7.42 6.77 -24.03
CA TRP A 117 7.86 8.00 -24.70
C TRP A 117 9.39 8.08 -24.83
N LEU A 118 10.14 7.77 -23.77
CA LEU A 118 11.61 7.70 -23.82
C LEU A 118 12.10 6.69 -24.87
N TYR A 119 11.45 5.52 -24.93
CA TYR A 119 11.70 4.51 -25.95
C TYR A 119 11.41 5.01 -27.38
N ALA A 120 10.30 5.73 -27.59
CA ALA A 120 9.95 6.32 -28.88
C ALA A 120 10.94 7.40 -29.35
N VAL A 121 11.50 8.18 -28.42
CA VAL A 121 12.53 9.20 -28.67
C VAL A 121 13.94 8.59 -28.84
N GLY A 122 14.12 7.30 -28.54
CA GLY A 122 15.37 6.56 -28.75
C GLY A 122 16.36 6.64 -27.59
N ILE A 123 15.90 7.08 -26.41
CA ILE A 123 16.71 7.10 -25.19
C ILE A 123 16.97 5.66 -24.72
N GLN A 124 18.24 5.36 -24.46
CA GLN A 124 18.72 4.02 -24.11
C GLN A 124 18.74 3.83 -22.60
N PHE A 125 18.55 2.59 -22.10
CA PHE A 125 18.60 2.33 -20.66
C PHE A 125 19.97 2.65 -20.03
N SER A 126 21.06 2.54 -20.79
CA SER A 126 22.39 3.01 -20.37
C SER A 126 22.45 4.51 -20.03
N GLN A 127 21.54 5.33 -20.58
CA GLN A 127 21.40 6.76 -20.28
C GLN A 127 20.44 7.00 -19.11
N VAL A 128 19.42 6.14 -18.93
CA VAL A 128 18.39 6.28 -17.88
C VAL A 128 18.89 5.76 -16.53
N THR A 129 19.56 4.60 -16.49
CA THR A 129 19.99 3.95 -15.25
C THR A 129 20.90 4.83 -14.37
N PRO A 130 21.88 5.59 -14.91
CA PRO A 130 22.66 6.54 -14.10
C PRO A 130 21.82 7.65 -13.46
N ILE A 131 20.77 8.12 -14.15
CA ILE A 131 19.84 9.12 -13.62
C ILE A 131 19.00 8.50 -12.48
N LEU A 132 18.51 7.26 -12.66
CA LEU A 132 17.80 6.53 -11.61
C LEU A 132 18.70 6.28 -10.38
N MET A 133 19.97 5.94 -10.56
CA MET A 133 20.94 5.80 -9.47
C MET A 133 21.17 7.12 -8.72
N ALA A 134 21.31 8.24 -9.44
CA ALA A 134 21.43 9.57 -8.81
C ALA A 134 20.17 9.94 -8.01
N ILE A 135 18.98 9.69 -8.55
CA ILE A 135 17.71 9.89 -7.85
C ILE A 135 17.61 8.98 -6.63
N LEU A 136 18.02 7.71 -6.73
CA LEU A 136 18.04 6.76 -5.60
C LEU A 136 18.91 7.28 -4.46
N VAL A 137 20.12 7.78 -4.75
CA VAL A 137 21.00 8.37 -3.73
C VAL A 137 20.30 9.57 -3.05
N ILE A 138 19.71 10.48 -3.82
CA ILE A 138 19.01 11.67 -3.27
C ILE A 138 17.81 11.26 -2.39
N VAL A 139 16.97 10.34 -2.87
CA VAL A 139 15.77 9.88 -2.15
C VAL A 139 16.17 9.11 -0.89
N LEU A 140 17.11 8.17 -0.98
CA LEU A 140 17.61 7.40 0.17
C LEU A 140 18.27 8.31 1.21
N SER A 141 19.11 9.27 0.80
CA SER A 141 19.69 10.25 1.73
C SER A 141 18.62 11.08 2.42
N SER A 142 17.58 11.52 1.68
CA SER A 142 16.46 12.27 2.26
C SER A 142 15.68 11.43 3.29
N ASP A 143 15.44 10.15 3.01
CA ASP A 143 14.82 9.21 3.94
C ASP A 143 15.69 8.99 5.19
N LEU A 144 17.00 8.85 5.04
CA LEU A 144 17.93 8.72 6.18
C LEU A 144 18.03 9.99 7.03
N ILE A 145 17.78 11.17 6.45
CA ILE A 145 17.71 12.44 7.18
C ILE A 145 16.38 12.57 7.95
N ARG A 146 15.24 12.18 7.36
CA ARG A 146 13.92 12.33 8.03
C ARG A 146 13.82 11.54 9.33
N PHE A 147 14.40 10.34 9.40
CA PHE A 147 14.43 9.56 10.64
C PHE A 147 15.31 10.16 11.75
N ARG A 148 16.19 11.13 11.43
CA ARG A 148 17.08 11.79 12.40
C ARG A 148 16.65 13.20 12.78
N TRP A 149 15.91 13.90 11.92
CA TRP A 149 15.57 15.31 12.11
C TRP A 149 14.05 15.56 12.05
N PRO A 150 13.37 15.72 13.20
CA PRO A 150 11.91 15.89 13.24
C PRO A 150 11.38 17.06 12.40
N ALA A 151 12.07 18.21 12.39
CA ALA A 151 11.64 19.36 11.60
C ALA A 151 11.69 19.10 10.08
N PHE A 152 12.69 18.35 9.61
CA PHE A 152 12.73 17.92 8.21
C PHE A 152 11.66 16.87 7.92
N ASN A 153 11.38 15.96 8.87
CA ASN A 153 10.33 14.95 8.71
C ASN A 153 8.93 15.58 8.50
N GLU A 154 8.57 16.63 9.25
CA GLU A 154 7.32 17.36 9.05
C GLU A 154 7.23 17.99 7.65
N ILE A 155 8.32 18.59 7.15
CA ILE A 155 8.37 19.15 5.78
C ILE A 155 8.26 18.04 4.73
N TYR A 156 9.03 16.96 4.90
CA TYR A 156 9.05 15.80 4.01
C TYR A 156 7.65 15.17 3.90
N ILE A 157 6.98 14.93 5.03
CA ILE A 157 5.62 14.37 5.09
C ILE A 157 4.59 15.37 4.53
N SER A 158 4.75 16.68 4.75
CA SER A 158 3.86 17.69 4.19
C SER A 158 3.89 17.74 2.65
N VAL A 159 5.07 17.53 2.06
CA VAL A 159 5.29 17.55 0.60
C VAL A 159 5.02 16.20 -0.06
N LEU A 160 5.58 15.11 0.47
CA LEU A 160 5.55 13.77 -0.15
C LEU A 160 4.46 12.85 0.43
N GLY A 161 3.85 13.20 1.56
CA GLY A 161 2.75 12.44 2.17
C GLY A 161 1.60 12.05 1.23
N PRO A 162 1.21 12.86 0.21
CA PRO A 162 0.19 12.45 -0.77
C PRO A 162 0.58 11.24 -1.64
N LEU A 163 1.88 10.94 -1.78
CA LEU A 163 2.42 9.80 -2.51
C LEU A 163 2.73 8.60 -1.60
N MET A 164 2.89 8.83 -0.29
CA MET A 164 3.27 7.82 0.69
C MET A 164 2.07 7.02 1.22
N ARG A 165 2.30 5.74 1.53
CA ARG A 165 1.34 4.92 2.29
C ARG A 165 1.45 5.20 3.79
N GLN A 166 0.39 4.92 4.55
CA GLN A 166 0.36 5.11 6.02
C GLN A 166 1.50 4.36 6.75
N LYS A 167 1.90 3.17 6.28
CA LYS A 167 3.04 2.42 6.85
C LYS A 167 4.39 3.15 6.66
N GLU A 168 4.56 3.85 5.53
CA GLU A 168 5.81 4.50 5.10
C GLU A 168 6.12 5.79 5.89
N ILE A 169 5.24 6.24 6.77
CA ILE A 169 5.50 7.35 7.69
C ILE A 169 6.61 6.96 8.67
N ASN A 170 6.60 5.72 9.16
CA ASN A 170 7.54 5.20 10.15
C ASN A 170 8.51 4.13 9.58
N SER A 171 8.38 3.77 8.30
CA SER A 171 9.28 2.87 7.58
C SER A 171 9.83 3.53 6.30
N TYR A 172 10.76 2.88 5.61
CA TYR A 172 11.34 3.41 4.37
C TYR A 172 10.28 3.71 3.28
N ASN A 173 10.51 4.76 2.51
CA ASN A 173 9.60 5.19 1.43
C ASN A 173 9.59 4.17 0.28
N GLY A 174 8.40 3.77 -0.19
CA GLY A 174 8.21 2.80 -1.27
C GLY A 174 8.89 3.18 -2.60
N VAL A 175 9.20 4.46 -2.82
CA VAL A 175 9.96 4.94 -3.98
C VAL A 175 11.40 4.39 -4.01
N ILE A 176 12.01 4.09 -2.85
CA ILE A 176 13.35 3.50 -2.78
C ILE A 176 13.35 2.11 -3.42
N PHE A 177 12.40 1.26 -3.02
CA PHE A 177 12.22 -0.09 -3.58
C PHE A 177 11.88 -0.05 -5.07
N TYR A 178 11.04 0.91 -5.50
CA TYR A 178 10.73 1.16 -6.90
C TYR A 178 11.98 1.46 -7.74
N LEU A 179 12.83 2.39 -7.27
CA LEU A 179 14.06 2.76 -7.96
C LEU A 179 15.06 1.60 -8.02
N ILE A 180 15.23 0.85 -6.93
CA ILE A 180 16.08 -0.35 -6.89
C ILE A 180 15.57 -1.40 -7.90
N GLY A 181 14.26 -1.63 -7.96
CA GLY A 181 13.63 -2.55 -8.92
C GLY A 181 13.87 -2.16 -10.37
N LEU A 182 13.69 -0.89 -10.71
CA LEU A 182 13.98 -0.40 -12.07
C LEU A 182 15.47 -0.45 -12.43
N ILE A 183 16.36 -0.05 -11.51
CA ILE A 183 17.81 -0.10 -11.72
C ILE A 183 18.26 -1.55 -11.94
N PHE A 184 17.75 -2.50 -11.14
CA PHE A 184 18.02 -3.92 -11.33
C PHE A 184 17.56 -4.39 -12.71
N VAL A 185 16.29 -4.16 -13.06
CA VAL A 185 15.73 -4.62 -14.34
C VAL A 185 16.50 -4.03 -15.54
N PHE A 186 16.73 -2.71 -15.55
CA PHE A 186 17.43 -2.01 -16.63
C PHE A 186 18.93 -2.31 -16.73
N SER A 187 19.54 -2.91 -15.70
CA SER A 187 20.97 -3.27 -15.71
C SER A 187 21.24 -4.70 -16.15
N PHE A 188 20.29 -5.62 -15.91
CA PHE A 188 20.52 -7.06 -16.06
C PHE A 188 19.71 -7.74 -17.16
N PHE A 189 18.68 -7.10 -17.72
CA PHE A 189 17.77 -7.74 -18.68
C PHE A 189 17.74 -7.04 -20.05
N PRO A 190 17.41 -7.78 -21.13
CA PRO A 190 17.14 -7.20 -22.45
C PRO A 190 16.07 -6.10 -22.42
N LYS A 191 16.05 -5.27 -23.47
CA LYS A 191 15.24 -4.06 -23.52
C LYS A 191 13.74 -4.39 -23.51
N ASP A 192 13.31 -5.38 -24.29
CA ASP A 192 11.91 -5.79 -24.37
C ASP A 192 11.40 -6.41 -23.05
N VAL A 193 12.18 -7.31 -22.43
CA VAL A 193 11.91 -7.86 -21.10
C VAL A 193 11.76 -6.74 -20.07
N SER A 194 12.71 -5.81 -20.06
CA SER A 194 12.72 -4.67 -19.13
C SER A 194 11.51 -3.75 -19.30
N LEU A 195 11.10 -3.50 -20.55
CA LEU A 195 9.90 -2.71 -20.86
C LEU A 195 8.62 -3.42 -20.38
N ILE A 196 8.48 -4.74 -20.59
CA ILE A 196 7.34 -5.49 -20.06
C ILE A 196 7.29 -5.43 -18.53
N SER A 197 8.40 -5.69 -17.85
CA SER A 197 8.44 -5.68 -16.38
C SER A 197 8.11 -4.32 -15.78
N LEU A 198 8.56 -3.22 -16.41
CA LEU A 198 8.16 -1.88 -16.01
C LEU A 198 6.67 -1.64 -16.27
N LEU A 199 6.12 -2.07 -17.40
CA LEU A 199 4.69 -1.90 -17.69
C LEU A 199 3.80 -2.76 -16.78
N LEU A 200 4.24 -3.94 -16.37
CA LEU A 200 3.56 -4.77 -15.38
C LEU A 200 3.56 -4.10 -14.01
N LEU A 201 4.71 -3.58 -13.55
CA LEU A 201 4.76 -2.75 -12.34
C LEU A 201 3.82 -1.54 -12.48
N SER A 202 4.04 -0.67 -13.47
CA SER A 202 3.31 0.58 -13.65
C SER A 202 1.79 0.41 -13.80
N TRP A 203 1.35 -0.46 -14.71
CA TRP A 203 -0.07 -0.56 -15.08
C TRP A 203 -0.76 -1.76 -14.46
N ALA A 204 -0.13 -2.94 -14.41
CA ALA A 204 -0.79 -4.14 -13.87
C ALA A 204 -0.96 -4.08 -12.34
N ASP A 205 0.00 -3.54 -11.56
CA ASP A 205 -0.20 -3.26 -10.12
C ASP A 205 -1.31 -2.21 -9.89
N THR A 206 -1.29 -1.12 -10.67
CA THR A 206 -2.33 -0.09 -10.55
C THR A 206 -3.71 -0.65 -10.88
N ALA A 207 -3.83 -1.51 -11.88
CA ALA A 207 -5.06 -2.21 -12.22
C ALA A 207 -5.47 -3.17 -11.08
N ALA A 208 -4.59 -4.06 -10.64
CA ALA A 208 -4.87 -5.04 -9.59
C ALA A 208 -5.32 -4.39 -8.28
N SER A 209 -4.58 -3.39 -7.80
CA SER A 209 -4.91 -2.64 -6.59
C SER A 209 -6.16 -1.76 -6.72
N THR A 210 -6.66 -1.52 -7.94
CA THR A 210 -7.88 -0.74 -8.20
C THR A 210 -9.09 -1.67 -8.32
N PHE A 211 -9.07 -2.64 -9.23
CA PHE A 211 -10.13 -3.63 -9.39
C PHE A 211 -10.22 -4.58 -8.19
N GLY A 212 -9.11 -4.95 -7.57
CA GLY A 212 -9.07 -5.76 -6.35
C GLY A 212 -9.67 -5.07 -5.13
N ARG A 213 -9.59 -3.73 -5.03
CA ARG A 213 -10.27 -2.95 -3.98
C ARG A 213 -11.73 -2.65 -4.31
N ALA A 214 -12.07 -2.45 -5.59
CA ALA A 214 -13.45 -2.19 -6.02
C ALA A 214 -14.33 -3.47 -5.99
N TYR A 215 -13.83 -4.58 -6.53
CA TYR A 215 -14.59 -5.80 -6.79
C TYR A 215 -14.04 -7.05 -6.08
N GLY A 216 -12.88 -6.98 -5.42
CA GLY A 216 -12.28 -8.13 -4.74
C GLY A 216 -13.00 -8.64 -3.49
N HIS A 217 -14.18 -8.09 -3.18
CA HIS A 217 -15.15 -8.62 -2.21
C HIS A 217 -16.18 -9.56 -2.88
N LEU A 218 -16.33 -9.49 -4.21
CA LEU A 218 -17.23 -10.32 -5.02
C LEU A 218 -16.54 -11.58 -5.57
N THR A 219 -15.24 -11.75 -5.30
CA THR A 219 -14.41 -12.81 -5.90
C THR A 219 -13.58 -13.54 -4.84
N PRO A 220 -13.21 -14.81 -5.06
CA PRO A 220 -12.32 -15.55 -4.18
C PRO A 220 -10.99 -14.82 -3.90
N LYS A 221 -10.41 -15.10 -2.73
CA LYS A 221 -9.07 -14.65 -2.35
C LYS A 221 -8.01 -15.62 -2.89
N ILE A 222 -6.89 -15.09 -3.39
CA ILE A 222 -5.77 -15.84 -3.96
C ILE A 222 -4.50 -15.44 -3.21
N GLY A 223 -4.07 -16.26 -2.24
CA GLY A 223 -2.94 -15.93 -1.36
C GLY A 223 -3.17 -14.67 -0.51
N ASN A 224 -2.39 -14.50 0.57
CA ASN A 224 -2.16 -13.29 1.39
C ASN A 224 -3.21 -12.14 1.35
N GLY A 225 -4.51 -12.43 1.35
CA GLY A 225 -5.60 -11.44 1.21
C GLY A 225 -5.82 -10.82 -0.19
N LYS A 226 -4.99 -11.13 -1.20
CA LYS A 226 -5.12 -10.68 -2.60
C LYS A 226 -6.35 -11.34 -3.26
N SER A 227 -6.89 -10.80 -4.36
CA SER A 227 -8.20 -11.22 -4.90
C SER A 227 -8.17 -11.58 -6.38
N LEU A 228 -9.00 -12.56 -6.79
CA LEU A 228 -9.13 -12.96 -8.20
C LEU A 228 -9.51 -11.79 -9.12
N ALA A 229 -10.32 -10.83 -8.65
CA ALA A 229 -10.58 -9.60 -9.39
C ALA A 229 -9.32 -8.76 -9.66
N GLY A 230 -8.39 -8.70 -8.69
CA GLY A 230 -7.10 -8.02 -8.82
C GLY A 230 -6.18 -8.74 -9.80
N SER A 231 -5.97 -10.05 -9.60
CA SER A 231 -5.08 -10.85 -10.45
C SER A 231 -5.59 -10.98 -11.89
N LEU A 232 -6.92 -11.01 -12.12
CA LEU A 232 -7.51 -10.97 -13.47
C LEU A 232 -7.33 -9.61 -14.14
N ALA A 233 -7.39 -8.51 -13.39
CA ALA A 233 -7.07 -7.18 -13.91
C ALA A 233 -5.58 -7.06 -14.26
N ALA A 234 -4.68 -7.60 -13.42
CA ALA A 234 -3.26 -7.70 -13.74
C ALA A 234 -3.02 -8.52 -15.02
N PHE A 235 -3.70 -9.66 -15.17
CA PHE A 235 -3.64 -10.50 -16.36
C PHE A 235 -4.04 -9.73 -17.63
N ALA A 236 -5.22 -9.13 -17.63
CA ALA A 236 -5.73 -8.38 -18.78
C ALA A 236 -4.81 -7.20 -19.13
N THR A 237 -4.35 -6.44 -18.13
CA THR A 237 -3.41 -5.33 -18.36
C THR A 237 -2.05 -5.82 -18.86
N GLY A 238 -1.55 -6.97 -18.39
CA GLY A 238 -0.30 -7.57 -18.89
C GLY A 238 -0.41 -8.03 -20.35
N VAL A 239 -1.54 -8.63 -20.75
CA VAL A 239 -1.82 -8.94 -22.17
C VAL A 239 -1.84 -7.67 -23.01
N ILE A 240 -2.53 -6.62 -22.55
CA ILE A 240 -2.61 -5.32 -23.27
C ILE A 240 -1.22 -4.68 -23.39
N SER A 241 -0.43 -4.65 -22.31
CA SER A 241 0.94 -4.14 -22.30
C SER A 241 1.85 -4.89 -23.29
N ALA A 242 1.75 -6.22 -23.33
CA ALA A 242 2.53 -7.04 -24.25
C ALA A 242 2.11 -6.86 -25.71
N VAL A 243 0.80 -6.78 -26.00
CA VAL A 243 0.31 -6.43 -27.34
C VAL A 243 0.80 -5.04 -27.75
N LEU A 244 0.70 -4.04 -26.86
CA LEU A 244 1.14 -2.68 -27.14
C LEU A 244 2.64 -2.62 -27.43
N LEU A 245 3.47 -3.29 -26.63
CA LEU A 245 4.92 -3.29 -26.82
C LEU A 245 5.32 -4.04 -28.09
N TYR A 246 5.01 -5.33 -28.19
CA TYR A 246 5.53 -6.20 -29.25
C TYR A 246 4.83 -6.01 -30.61
N LYS A 247 3.56 -5.61 -30.64
CA LYS A 247 2.82 -5.41 -31.90
C LYS A 247 2.90 -3.97 -32.44
N TYR A 248 3.04 -2.98 -31.57
CA TYR A 248 3.05 -1.57 -31.97
C TYR A 248 4.42 -0.91 -31.74
N PHE A 249 4.90 -0.79 -30.50
CA PHE A 249 6.11 0.00 -30.23
C PHE A 249 7.38 -0.59 -30.86
N ILE A 250 7.68 -1.87 -30.64
CA ILE A 250 8.91 -2.50 -31.15
C ILE A 250 9.00 -2.43 -32.68
N PRO A 251 7.95 -2.76 -33.46
CA PRO A 251 7.98 -2.58 -34.92
C PRO A 251 8.01 -1.11 -35.36
N LYS A 252 7.28 -0.21 -34.69
CA LYS A 252 7.16 1.21 -35.09
C LYS A 252 8.44 2.01 -34.86
N TYR A 253 9.20 1.67 -33.82
CA TYR A 253 10.43 2.35 -33.39
C TYR A 253 11.65 1.42 -33.51
N ASN A 254 11.63 0.48 -34.45
CA ASN A 254 12.67 -0.54 -34.61
C ASN A 254 14.09 0.03 -34.78
N TYR A 255 14.21 1.22 -35.36
CA TYR A 255 15.46 1.97 -35.55
C TYR A 255 16.10 2.47 -34.24
N ASN A 256 15.38 2.43 -33.11
CA ASN A 256 15.91 2.75 -31.77
C ASN A 256 16.49 1.51 -31.06
N ASN A 257 16.43 0.33 -31.68
CA ASN A 257 16.93 -0.93 -31.12
C ASN A 257 18.31 -1.26 -31.69
N LEU A 258 19.26 -1.49 -30.79
CA LEU A 258 20.57 -2.05 -31.06
C LEU A 258 20.48 -3.58 -31.25
N PRO A 259 21.45 -4.21 -31.93
CA PRO A 259 21.52 -5.67 -32.02
C PRO A 259 21.53 -6.33 -30.63
N GLY A 260 20.56 -7.21 -30.38
CA GLY A 260 20.40 -7.91 -29.09
C GLY A 260 19.49 -7.22 -28.06
N ASP A 261 18.99 -6.01 -28.33
CA ASP A 261 18.05 -5.32 -27.42
C ASP A 261 16.72 -6.06 -27.25
N ILE A 262 16.20 -6.60 -28.35
CA ILE A 262 14.91 -7.30 -28.41
C ILE A 262 15.21 -8.79 -28.37
N PHE A 263 14.83 -9.44 -27.28
CA PHE A 263 15.14 -10.84 -27.01
C PHE A 263 14.11 -11.80 -27.63
N TRP A 264 12.85 -11.40 -27.74
CA TRP A 264 11.84 -12.16 -28.46
C TRP A 264 11.53 -11.53 -29.84
N THR A 265 11.66 -12.34 -30.89
CA THR A 265 11.01 -12.10 -32.18
C THR A 265 10.35 -13.38 -32.69
N PRO A 266 9.37 -13.31 -33.62
CA PRO A 266 8.78 -14.50 -34.26
C PRO A 266 9.82 -15.41 -34.95
N GLU A 267 10.91 -14.81 -35.44
CA GLU A 267 12.01 -15.48 -36.10
C GLU A 267 12.91 -16.19 -35.08
N THR A 268 13.28 -15.51 -33.98
CA THR A 268 14.24 -16.05 -32.98
C THR A 268 13.62 -17.03 -31.99
N SER A 269 12.32 -16.94 -31.67
CA SER A 269 11.70 -17.77 -30.62
C SER A 269 10.76 -18.84 -31.16
N PHE A 270 10.67 -19.99 -30.48
CA PHE A 270 9.60 -20.98 -30.69
C PHE A 270 8.23 -20.54 -30.14
N ILE A 271 8.16 -19.52 -29.28
CA ILE A 271 6.91 -19.04 -28.70
C ILE A 271 6.19 -18.13 -29.73
N PRO A 272 4.98 -18.49 -30.20
CA PRO A 272 4.22 -17.61 -31.08
C PRO A 272 3.69 -16.39 -30.31
N PHE A 273 3.46 -15.29 -31.03
CA PHE A 273 3.00 -14.01 -30.47
C PHE A 273 1.78 -14.16 -29.54
N SER A 274 0.80 -14.97 -29.92
CA SER A 274 -0.41 -15.22 -29.13
C SER A 274 -0.11 -15.86 -27.77
N LEU A 275 0.87 -16.78 -27.71
CA LEU A 275 1.29 -17.40 -26.46
C LEU A 275 2.14 -16.43 -25.62
N LEU A 276 3.01 -15.64 -26.24
CA LEU A 276 3.82 -14.63 -25.53
C LEU A 276 2.94 -13.65 -24.74
N VAL A 277 1.90 -13.07 -25.37
CA VAL A 277 1.07 -12.06 -24.69
C VAL A 277 0.27 -12.67 -23.53
N LEU A 278 -0.15 -13.93 -23.65
CA LEU A 278 -0.77 -14.69 -22.56
C LEU A 278 0.22 -14.99 -21.43
N ILE A 279 1.47 -15.33 -21.76
CA ILE A 279 2.57 -15.50 -20.79
C ILE A 279 2.82 -14.19 -20.04
N CYS A 280 2.92 -13.04 -20.72
CA CYS A 280 3.09 -11.74 -20.07
C CYS A 280 1.92 -11.38 -19.14
N GLY A 281 0.68 -11.69 -19.54
CA GLY A 281 -0.50 -11.58 -18.67
C GLY A 281 -0.39 -12.47 -17.43
N LEU A 282 -0.05 -13.75 -17.62
CA LEU A 282 0.10 -14.71 -16.53
C LEU A 282 1.22 -14.32 -15.56
N ILE A 283 2.35 -13.83 -16.08
CA ILE A 283 3.46 -13.30 -15.28
C ILE A 283 2.98 -12.09 -14.47
N GLY A 284 2.19 -11.18 -15.05
CA GLY A 284 1.58 -10.07 -14.32
C GLY A 284 0.71 -10.53 -13.15
N ALA A 285 -0.17 -11.50 -13.39
CA ALA A 285 -1.04 -12.06 -12.36
C ALA A 285 -0.29 -12.86 -11.27
N ILE A 286 0.75 -13.62 -11.65
CA ILE A 286 1.60 -14.36 -10.70
C ILE A 286 2.46 -13.40 -9.87
N SER A 287 3.05 -12.38 -10.50
CA SER A 287 3.86 -11.36 -9.80
C SER A 287 3.02 -10.54 -8.83
N GLU A 288 1.75 -10.31 -9.14
CA GLU A 288 0.79 -9.74 -8.20
C GLU A 288 0.44 -10.72 -7.08
N ALA A 289 0.11 -11.98 -7.37
CA ALA A 289 -0.34 -12.94 -6.37
C ALA A 289 0.77 -13.35 -5.37
N ILE A 290 2.04 -13.30 -5.78
CA ILE A 290 3.18 -13.57 -4.92
C ILE A 290 3.42 -12.40 -3.96
N ASP A 291 3.80 -12.72 -2.73
CA ASP A 291 4.18 -11.77 -1.68
C ASP A 291 5.37 -12.41 -0.93
N ILE A 292 6.54 -11.81 -1.07
CA ILE A 292 7.81 -12.39 -0.60
C ILE A 292 8.21 -11.70 0.70
N TYR A 293 7.89 -12.31 1.85
CA TYR A 293 8.45 -11.97 3.16
C TYR A 293 8.55 -10.45 3.44
N GLU A 294 7.43 -9.74 3.25
CA GLU A 294 7.29 -8.29 3.51
C GLU A 294 8.12 -7.34 2.60
N ILE A 295 8.80 -7.86 1.56
CA ILE A 295 9.49 -7.05 0.56
C ILE A 295 8.45 -6.27 -0.27
N ASP A 296 8.65 -4.96 -0.42
CA ASP A 296 7.66 -4.11 -1.09
C ASP A 296 7.44 -4.51 -2.56
N ASP A 297 6.16 -4.58 -2.97
CA ASP A 297 5.73 -4.98 -4.32
C ASP A 297 6.42 -4.16 -5.42
N ASN A 298 6.79 -2.90 -5.13
CA ASN A 298 7.52 -2.01 -6.04
C ASN A 298 8.89 -2.56 -6.48
N LEU A 299 9.53 -3.43 -5.68
CA LEU A 299 10.76 -4.15 -6.03
C LEU A 299 10.44 -5.56 -6.55
N THR A 300 9.52 -6.27 -5.89
CA THR A 300 9.23 -7.67 -6.17
C THR A 300 8.62 -7.87 -7.56
N ILE A 301 7.61 -7.07 -7.95
CA ILE A 301 6.91 -7.21 -9.23
C ILE A 301 7.85 -7.05 -10.45
N PRO A 302 8.65 -5.97 -10.60
CA PRO A 302 9.51 -5.81 -11.78
C PRO A 302 10.62 -6.86 -11.82
N ALA A 303 11.23 -7.19 -10.67
CA ALA A 303 12.31 -8.16 -10.61
C ALA A 303 11.83 -9.58 -10.95
N LEU A 304 10.75 -10.04 -10.31
CA LEU A 304 10.19 -11.38 -10.53
C LEU A 304 9.65 -11.54 -11.95
N SER A 305 8.94 -10.54 -12.47
CA SER A 305 8.45 -10.58 -13.86
C SER A 305 9.59 -10.61 -14.88
N ALA A 306 10.68 -9.85 -14.66
CA ALA A 306 11.83 -9.83 -15.56
C ALA A 306 12.55 -11.18 -15.56
N ILE A 307 12.82 -11.72 -14.36
CA ILE A 307 13.44 -13.04 -14.17
C ILE A 307 12.64 -14.13 -14.89
N ILE A 308 11.34 -14.23 -14.63
CA ILE A 308 10.50 -15.30 -15.21
C ILE A 308 10.41 -15.14 -16.74
N LEU A 309 10.13 -13.93 -17.25
CA LEU A 309 10.02 -13.70 -18.68
C LEU A 309 11.35 -13.98 -19.40
N TYR A 310 12.47 -13.52 -18.84
CA TYR A 310 13.81 -13.77 -19.39
C TYR A 310 14.12 -15.25 -19.48
N PHE A 311 13.90 -16.04 -18.42
CA PHE A 311 14.16 -17.48 -18.47
C PHE A 311 13.27 -18.20 -19.47
N ILE A 312 11.97 -17.88 -19.54
CA ILE A 312 11.06 -18.43 -20.55
C ILE A 312 11.57 -18.12 -21.97
N LEU A 313 11.95 -16.87 -22.22
CA LEU A 313 12.45 -16.46 -23.53
C LEU A 313 13.79 -17.11 -23.86
N TYR A 314 14.71 -17.22 -22.91
CA TYR A 314 16.04 -17.84 -23.06
C TYR A 314 15.93 -19.32 -23.46
N PHE A 315 15.06 -20.09 -22.80
CA PHE A 315 14.81 -21.48 -23.17
C PHE A 315 13.96 -21.64 -24.45
N SER A 316 13.33 -20.57 -24.94
CA SER A 316 12.55 -20.58 -26.19
C SER A 316 13.33 -20.23 -27.46
N GLN A 317 14.61 -19.85 -27.34
CA GLN A 317 15.40 -19.42 -28.50
C GLN A 317 15.65 -20.60 -29.46
N LYS A 318 15.42 -20.35 -30.75
CA LYS A 318 15.88 -21.20 -31.85
C LYS A 318 17.41 -21.03 -31.95
N LYS A 319 18.15 -22.14 -31.88
CA LYS A 319 19.61 -22.19 -32.06
C LYS A 319 19.97 -22.47 -33.51
#